data_AF-A0A511HPJ7-F1
#
_entry.id   AF-A0A511HPJ7-F1
#
_cell.length_a   1.000
_cell.length_b   1.000
_cell.length_c   1.000
_cell.angle_alpha   90.00
_cell.angle_beta   90.00
_cell.angle_gamma   90.00
#
_symmetry.space_group_name_H-M   'P 1'
#
loop_
_entity.id
_entity.type
_entity.pdbx_description
1 polymer ?
#
loop_
_entity_poly.entity_id
_entity_poly.type
_entity_poly.pdbx_seq_one_letter_code
_entity_poly.pdbx_strand_id
1 'polypeptide(L)'
;MLRHTLTHALEDLRHRVSAGSPSLTVAMRYVRLSDRARVELDKLLDATRFEVEREQFASPFAGRESRVSTRALVNWVEARKAVSHCEGPRSAGGLGLKGWEDVGGLTRLETVGLLTLAMERLERTPEVGAGPLFPGLQASRP
;
A
#
# COMPACT_ATOMS: atom_id res chain seq x y z
N MET A 1 6.11 -14.22 12.86
CA MET A 1 6.58 -12.86 13.19
C MET A 1 6.62 -11.92 11.98
N LEU A 2 7.27 -12.27 10.86
CA LEU A 2 7.42 -11.38 9.71
C LEU A 2 6.08 -10.89 9.12
N ARG A 3 5.09 -11.78 8.93
CA ARG A 3 3.75 -11.41 8.44
C ARG A 3 3.12 -10.30 9.29
N HIS A 4 3.10 -10.49 10.60
CA HIS A 4 2.59 -9.50 11.56
C HIS A 4 3.33 -8.15 11.47
N THR A 5 4.65 -8.17 11.37
CA THR A 5 5.47 -6.96 11.17
C THR A 5 5.11 -6.23 9.86
N LEU A 6 4.93 -6.96 8.76
CA LEU A 6 4.55 -6.40 7.47
C LEU A 6 3.11 -5.88 7.45
N THR A 7 2.18 -6.56 8.13
CA THR A 7 0.80 -6.08 8.28
C THR A 7 0.77 -4.74 8.98
N HIS A 8 1.45 -4.59 10.12
CA HIS A 8 1.51 -3.32 10.83
C HIS A 8 2.20 -2.23 10.02
N ALA A 9 3.27 -2.56 9.31
CA ALA A 9 3.93 -1.62 8.42
C ALA A 9 3.00 -1.11 7.31
N LEU A 10 2.23 -2.00 6.68
CA LEU A 10 1.26 -1.61 5.64
C LEU A 10 0.12 -0.76 6.21
N GLU A 11 -0.37 -1.07 7.42
CA GLU A 11 -1.39 -0.25 8.10
C GLU A 11 -0.85 1.16 8.38
N ASP A 12 0.35 1.27 8.94
CA ASP A 12 1.02 2.54 9.23
C ASP A 12 1.27 3.36 7.95
N LEU A 13 1.76 2.71 6.88
CA LEU A 13 1.99 3.37 5.60
C LEU A 13 0.68 3.89 5.01
N ARG A 14 -0.37 3.07 5.01
CA ARG A 14 -1.67 3.46 4.46
C ARG A 14 -2.20 4.68 5.20
N HIS A 15 -2.11 4.68 6.54
CA HIS A 15 -2.52 5.80 7.36
C HIS A 15 -1.70 7.07 7.08
N ARG A 16 -0.37 6.97 6.99
CA ARG A 16 0.50 8.12 6.71
C ARG A 16 0.27 8.71 5.31
N VAL A 17 0.12 7.85 4.32
CA VAL A 17 -0.15 8.26 2.93
C VAL A 17 -1.52 8.92 2.84
N SER A 18 -2.55 8.33 3.44
CA SER A 18 -3.90 8.90 3.42
C SER A 18 -4.01 10.20 4.24
N ALA A 19 -3.20 10.35 5.29
CA ALA A 19 -3.11 11.56 6.12
C ALA A 19 -2.24 12.68 5.52
N GLY A 20 -1.71 12.51 4.31
CA GLY A 20 -1.05 13.58 3.57
C GLY A 20 0.48 13.53 3.55
N SER A 21 1.10 12.36 3.74
CA SER A 21 2.54 12.21 3.43
C SER A 21 2.84 12.73 2.01
N PRO A 22 3.97 13.42 1.80
CA PRO A 22 4.31 13.98 0.49
C PRO A 22 4.72 12.91 -0.52
N SER A 23 5.24 11.77 -0.08
CA SER A 23 5.56 10.60 -0.93
C SER A 23 5.52 9.30 -0.14
N LEU A 24 5.50 8.17 -0.86
CA LEU A 24 5.65 6.84 -0.27
C LEU A 24 7.04 6.66 0.37
N THR A 25 8.10 7.16 -0.27
CA THR A 25 9.47 7.12 0.25
C THR A 25 9.59 7.84 1.58
N VAL A 26 8.93 8.99 1.75
CA VAL A 26 8.90 9.71 3.03
C VAL A 26 8.13 8.92 4.08
N ALA A 27 6.96 8.36 3.73
CA ALA A 27 6.19 7.53 4.66
C ALA A 27 7.00 6.33 5.17
N MET A 28 7.74 5.65 4.27
CA MET A 28 8.61 4.51 4.57
C MET A 28 9.70 4.80 5.60
N ARG A 29 10.20 6.05 5.69
CA ARG A 29 11.22 6.43 6.68
C ARG A 29 10.71 6.36 8.12
N TYR A 30 9.41 6.47 8.32
CA TYR A 30 8.79 6.46 9.65
C TYR A 30 8.36 5.07 10.10
N VAL A 31 8.47 4.06 9.24
CA VAL A 31 8.15 2.68 9.60
C VAL A 31 9.43 1.98 10.04
N ARG A 32 9.46 1.53 11.31
CA ARG A 32 10.61 0.82 11.87
C ARG A 32 10.61 -0.64 11.42
N LEU A 33 11.27 -0.90 10.29
CA LEU A 33 11.50 -2.25 9.76
C LEU A 33 12.98 -2.62 9.86
N SER A 34 13.25 -3.90 10.13
CA SER A 34 14.57 -4.48 9.86
C SER A 34 14.84 -4.49 8.35
N ASP A 35 16.11 -4.55 7.95
CA ASP A 35 16.47 -4.55 6.52
C ASP A 35 15.82 -5.72 5.77
N ARG A 36 15.78 -6.90 6.41
CA ARG A 36 15.08 -8.07 5.86
C ARG A 36 13.58 -7.80 5.66
N ALA A 37 12.91 -7.19 6.63
CA ALA A 37 11.48 -6.89 6.51
C ALA A 37 11.20 -5.80 5.48
N ARG A 38 12.11 -4.83 5.32
CA ARG A 38 12.01 -3.80 4.27
C ARG A 38 12.09 -4.42 2.88
N VAL A 39 13.06 -5.31 2.64
CA VAL A 39 13.19 -6.03 1.36
C VAL A 39 11.93 -6.85 1.03
N GLU A 40 11.35 -7.53 2.02
CA GLU A 40 10.13 -8.33 1.81
C GLU A 40 8.90 -7.43 1.57
N LEU A 41 8.84 -6.26 2.20
CA LEU A 41 7.82 -5.25 1.91
C LEU A 41 7.95 -4.73 0.48
N ASP A 42 9.15 -4.36 0.05
CA ASP A 42 9.39 -3.84 -1.30
C ASP A 42 9.00 -4.88 -2.36
N LYS A 43 9.40 -6.16 -2.17
CA LYS A 43 8.97 -7.27 -3.04
C LYS A 43 7.45 -7.41 -3.10
N LEU A 44 6.76 -7.29 -1.96
CA LEU A 44 5.30 -7.39 -1.91
C LEU A 44 4.63 -6.23 -2.67
N LEU A 45 5.15 -5.01 -2.53
CA LEU A 45 4.63 -3.85 -3.25
C LEU A 45 4.88 -3.98 -4.76
N ASP A 46 6.07 -4.41 -5.17
CA ASP A 46 6.42 -4.57 -6.57
C ASP A 46 5.64 -5.73 -7.22
N ALA A 47 5.47 -6.85 -6.52
CA ALA A 47 4.64 -7.96 -7.01
C ALA A 47 3.17 -7.52 -7.18
N THR A 48 2.65 -6.73 -6.23
CA THR A 48 1.29 -6.17 -6.34
C THR A 48 1.19 -5.18 -7.51
N ARG A 49 2.21 -4.35 -7.75
CA ARG A 49 2.25 -3.42 -8.89
C ARG A 49 2.24 -4.15 -10.24
N PHE A 50 2.92 -5.29 -10.32
CA PHE A 50 3.05 -6.03 -11.57
C PHE A 50 1.81 -6.87 -11.91
N GLU A 51 1.13 -7.41 -10.90
CA GLU A 51 -0.01 -8.30 -11.10
C GLU A 51 -1.36 -7.59 -11.22
N VAL A 52 -1.42 -6.31 -10.83
CA VAL A 52 -2.68 -5.57 -10.74
C VAL A 52 -2.66 -4.40 -11.72
N GLU A 53 -3.71 -4.31 -12.54
CA GLU A 53 -3.93 -3.18 -13.44
C GLU A 53 -4.15 -1.89 -12.66
N ARG A 54 -3.68 -0.77 -13.23
CA ARG A 54 -3.67 0.52 -12.55
C ARG A 54 -5.06 0.96 -12.08
N GLU A 55 -6.09 0.71 -12.87
CA GLU A 55 -7.48 1.06 -12.56
C GLU A 55 -7.99 0.38 -11.28
N GLN A 56 -7.47 -0.83 -10.98
CA GLN A 56 -7.85 -1.54 -9.77
C GLN A 56 -7.28 -0.87 -8.52
N PHE A 57 -6.18 -0.11 -8.60
CA PHE A 57 -5.69 0.66 -7.46
C PHE A 57 -6.66 1.80 -7.08
N ALA A 58 -7.36 2.39 -8.04
CA ALA A 58 -8.35 3.42 -7.75
C ALA A 58 -9.62 2.83 -7.10
N SER A 59 -9.90 1.54 -7.30
CA SER A 59 -11.05 0.83 -6.71
C SER A 59 -10.73 -0.64 -6.41
N PRO A 60 -9.94 -0.93 -5.34
CA PRO A 60 -9.40 -2.26 -5.03
C PRO A 60 -10.42 -3.39 -4.91
N PHE A 61 -11.65 -3.06 -4.53
CA PHE A 61 -12.70 -4.04 -4.24
C PHE A 61 -13.87 -4.03 -5.22
N ALA A 62 -13.78 -3.25 -6.31
CA ALA A 62 -14.85 -3.16 -7.30
C ALA A 62 -15.24 -4.54 -7.84
N GLY A 63 -16.52 -4.88 -7.73
CA GLY A 63 -17.08 -6.16 -8.23
C GLY A 63 -16.75 -7.38 -7.38
N ARG A 64 -16.10 -7.20 -6.22
CA ARG A 64 -15.76 -8.28 -5.27
C ARG A 64 -16.01 -7.90 -3.82
N GLU A 65 -16.86 -6.91 -3.58
CA GLU A 65 -17.19 -6.38 -2.26
C GLU A 65 -17.74 -7.45 -1.31
N SER A 66 -18.48 -8.43 -1.84
CA SER A 66 -19.03 -9.56 -1.08
C SER A 66 -17.99 -10.64 -0.71
N ARG A 67 -16.80 -10.59 -1.31
CA ARG A 67 -15.72 -11.60 -1.12
C ARG A 67 -14.57 -11.09 -0.26
N VAL A 68 -14.64 -9.84 0.20
CA VAL A 68 -13.63 -9.22 1.06
C VAL A 68 -14.17 -9.02 2.47
N SER A 69 -13.27 -9.00 3.45
CA SER A 69 -13.69 -8.78 4.84
C SER A 69 -14.28 -7.37 5.00
N THR A 70 -15.33 -7.26 5.82
CA THR A 70 -15.96 -5.96 6.12
C THR A 70 -14.93 -4.95 6.65
N ARG A 71 -13.96 -5.42 7.46
CA ARG A 71 -12.86 -4.58 7.96
C ARG A 71 -12.01 -4.00 6.82
N ALA A 72 -11.63 -4.81 5.83
CA ALA A 72 -10.85 -4.32 4.69
C ALA A 72 -11.62 -3.27 3.88
N LEU A 73 -12.91 -3.50 3.65
CA LEU A 73 -13.77 -2.56 2.94
C LEU A 73 -13.92 -1.22 3.69
N VAL A 74 -14.20 -1.26 5.00
CA VAL A 74 -14.31 -0.05 5.83
C VAL A 74 -13.00 0.73 5.83
N ASN A 75 -11.88 0.05 6.06
CA ASN A 75 -10.55 0.68 6.08
C ASN A 75 -10.20 1.37 4.75
N TRP A 76 -10.56 0.76 3.62
CA TRP A 76 -10.40 1.38 2.31
C TRP A 76 -11.25 2.65 2.17
N VAL A 77 -12.53 2.57 2.53
CA VAL A 77 -13.45 3.71 2.43
C VAL A 77 -12.97 4.88 3.29
N GLU A 78 -12.52 4.61 4.51
CA GLU A 78 -11.96 5.63 5.40
C GLU A 78 -10.67 6.24 4.84
N ALA A 79 -9.74 5.42 4.35
CA ALA A 79 -8.51 5.91 3.75
C ALA A 79 -8.78 6.76 2.49
N ARG A 80 -9.72 6.34 1.63
CA ARG A 80 -10.15 7.11 0.46
C ARG A 80 -10.74 8.47 0.85
N LYS A 81 -11.58 8.51 1.89
CA LYS A 81 -12.12 9.77 2.43
C LYS A 81 -10.99 10.68 2.94
N ALA A 82 -10.04 10.13 3.69
CA ALA A 82 -8.90 10.89 4.20
C ALA A 82 -8.04 11.50 3.07
N VAL A 83 -7.79 10.74 1.98
CA VAL A 83 -7.11 11.27 0.78
C VAL A 83 -7.88 12.45 0.20
N SER A 84 -9.20 12.32 0.01
CA SER A 84 -10.06 13.39 -0.51
C SER A 84 -9.98 14.67 0.35
N HIS A 85 -9.93 14.53 1.68
CA HIS A 85 -9.77 15.67 2.59
C HIS A 85 -8.37 16.30 2.50
N CYS A 86 -7.32 15.50 2.36
CA CYS A 86 -5.93 15.99 2.23
C CYS A 86 -5.67 16.64 0.86
N GLU A 87 -6.41 16.23 -0.17
CA GLU A 87 -6.37 16.79 -1.52
C GLU A 87 -7.44 17.87 -1.75
N GLY A 88 -7.96 18.48 -0.67
CA GLY A 88 -9.00 19.51 -0.69
C GLY A 88 -8.82 20.57 -1.80
N PRO A 89 -9.90 21.32 -2.12
CA PRO A 89 -9.98 22.12 -3.34
C PRO A 89 -8.71 22.93 -3.51
N ARG A 90 -8.09 22.84 -4.71
CA ARG A 90 -6.90 23.61 -5.09
C ARG A 90 -7.26 25.10 -5.07
N SER A 91 -7.35 25.67 -3.88
CA SER A 91 -7.52 27.09 -3.67
C SER A 91 -6.27 27.75 -4.26
N ALA A 92 -6.49 28.68 -5.17
CA ALA A 92 -5.47 29.39 -5.96
C ALA A 92 -4.44 30.21 -5.14
N GLY A 93 -4.27 29.92 -3.84
CA GLY A 93 -3.31 30.55 -2.94
C GLY A 93 -2.74 29.60 -1.87
N GLY A 94 -2.87 28.27 -2.00
CA GLY A 94 -2.31 27.31 -1.05
C GLY A 94 -0.77 27.26 -1.12
N LEU A 95 -0.12 27.10 0.05
CA LEU A 95 1.32 27.20 0.37
C LEU A 95 2.32 26.33 -0.45
N GLY A 96 1.99 25.88 -1.65
CA GLY A 96 2.93 25.18 -2.53
C GLY A 96 3.49 23.89 -1.93
N LEU A 97 2.81 23.30 -0.94
CA LEU A 97 3.15 21.98 -0.43
C LEU A 97 3.03 21.02 -1.61
N LYS A 98 4.19 20.59 -2.11
CA LYS A 98 4.33 19.81 -3.33
C LYS A 98 3.30 18.70 -3.33
N GLY A 99 2.53 18.65 -4.42
CA GLY A 99 1.58 17.58 -4.67
C GLY A 99 2.27 16.24 -4.50
N TRP A 100 1.51 15.25 -4.04
CA TRP A 100 1.97 13.87 -3.91
C TRP A 100 2.96 13.47 -5.02
N GLU A 101 4.14 13.00 -4.62
CA GLU A 101 5.17 12.48 -5.52
C GLU A 101 5.32 10.97 -5.30
N ASP A 102 5.13 10.18 -6.35
CA ASP A 102 5.43 8.75 -6.36
C ASP A 102 6.30 8.41 -7.56
N VAL A 103 7.35 7.62 -7.31
CA VAL A 103 8.33 7.22 -8.35
C VAL A 103 7.67 6.31 -9.40
N GLY A 104 6.63 5.57 -9.04
CA GLY A 104 5.85 4.73 -9.96
C GLY A 104 4.76 5.49 -10.72
N GLY A 105 4.65 6.81 -10.55
CA GLY A 105 3.64 7.64 -11.21
C GLY A 105 2.21 7.39 -10.72
N LEU A 106 2.03 6.71 -9.57
CA LEU A 106 0.74 6.52 -8.95
C LEU A 106 0.29 7.80 -8.24
N THR A 107 -0.99 8.10 -8.32
CA THR A 107 -1.63 9.10 -7.47
C THR A 107 -1.62 8.65 -6.00
N ARG A 108 -1.91 9.56 -5.08
CA ARG A 108 -2.02 9.22 -3.65
C ARG A 108 -3.09 8.16 -3.43
N LEU A 109 -4.25 8.32 -4.07
CA LEU A 109 -5.35 7.36 -3.98
C LEU A 109 -4.94 5.98 -4.50
N GLU A 110 -4.31 5.93 -5.67
CA GLU A 110 -3.81 4.66 -6.24
C GLU A 110 -2.75 4.02 -5.32
N THR A 111 -1.90 4.82 -4.66
CA THR A 111 -0.92 4.28 -3.71
C THR A 111 -1.60 3.70 -2.46
N VAL A 112 -2.65 4.36 -1.94
CA VAL A 112 -3.49 3.78 -0.88
C VAL A 112 -4.15 2.47 -1.34
N GLY A 113 -4.57 2.40 -2.60
CA GLY A 113 -5.09 1.19 -3.22
C GLY A 113 -4.07 0.07 -3.30
N LEU A 114 -2.86 0.37 -3.76
CA LEU A 114 -1.72 -0.54 -3.79
C LEU A 114 -1.45 -1.13 -2.40
N LEU A 115 -1.35 -0.27 -1.36
CA LEU A 115 -1.13 -0.70 0.01
C LEU A 115 -2.27 -1.59 0.55
N THR A 116 -3.50 -1.31 0.12
CA THR A 116 -4.68 -2.09 0.49
C THR A 116 -4.66 -3.48 -0.14
N LEU A 117 -4.32 -3.58 -1.43
CA LEU A 117 -4.20 -4.86 -2.14
C LEU A 117 -3.00 -5.68 -1.65
N ALA A 118 -1.88 -5.03 -1.35
CA ALA A 118 -0.71 -5.68 -0.75
C ALA A 118 -1.05 -6.31 0.60
N MET A 119 -1.85 -5.63 1.42
CA MET A 119 -2.30 -6.13 2.73
C MET A 119 -3.21 -7.36 2.57
N GLU A 120 -4.18 -7.31 1.66
CA GLU A 120 -5.06 -8.44 1.37
C GLU A 120 -4.27 -9.66 0.83
N ARG A 121 -3.27 -9.41 -0.02
CA ARG A 121 -2.38 -10.45 -0.53
C ARG A 121 -1.58 -11.09 0.60
N LEU A 122 -1.03 -10.28 1.50
CA LEU A 122 -0.29 -10.74 2.67
C LEU A 122 -1.16 -11.59 3.61
N GLU A 123 -2.43 -11.21 3.80
CA GLU A 123 -3.40 -11.98 4.60
C GLU A 123 -3.72 -13.34 4.00
N ARG A 124 -3.82 -13.43 2.66
CA ARG A 124 -4.06 -14.69 1.93
C ARG A 124 -2.83 -15.59 1.82
N THR A 125 -1.64 -15.05 2.04
CA THR A 125 -0.40 -15.81 1.95
C THR A 125 -0.31 -16.78 3.14
N PRO A 126 -0.22 -18.10 2.91
CA PRO A 126 -0.10 -19.07 4.00
C PRO A 126 1.20 -18.80 4.78
N GLU A 127 1.14 -18.89 6.12
CA GLU A 127 2.35 -18.86 6.96
C GLU A 127 3.12 -20.16 6.78
N VAL A 128 3.92 -20.26 5.72
CA VAL A 128 4.84 -21.39 5.57
C VAL A 128 6.03 -21.15 6.49
N GLY A 129 6.21 -22.04 7.47
CA GLY A 129 7.32 -21.98 8.42
C GLY A 129 8.68 -21.88 7.73
N ALA A 130 9.56 -21.03 8.26
CA ALA A 130 10.97 -20.84 7.90
C ALA A 130 11.34 -20.66 6.40
N GLY A 131 10.36 -20.48 5.50
CA GLY A 131 10.57 -20.25 4.07
C GLY A 131 10.30 -18.80 3.64
N PRO A 132 10.70 -18.41 2.41
CA PRO A 132 10.29 -17.13 1.84
C PRO A 132 8.76 -17.05 1.73
N LEU A 133 8.19 -15.88 2.05
CA LEU A 133 6.72 -15.65 2.00
C LEU A 133 6.14 -15.91 0.60
N PHE A 134 6.97 -15.83 -0.44
CA PHE A 134 6.57 -16.05 -1.83
C PHE A 134 7.35 -17.24 -2.42
N PRO A 135 6.86 -18.47 -2.28
CA PRO A 135 7.43 -19.62 -2.98
C PRO A 135 7.14 -19.46 -4.48
N GLY A 136 8.08 -18.86 -5.21
CA GLY A 136 7.95 -18.56 -6.65
C GLY A 136 8.79 -17.37 -7.11
N LEU A 137 9.15 -16.45 -6.20
CA LEU A 137 10.08 -15.34 -6.47
C LEU A 137 11.55 -15.75 -6.23
N GLN A 138 11.91 -17.00 -6.58
CA GLN A 138 13.33 -17.32 -6.68
C GLN A 138 13.88 -16.52 -7.86
N ALA A 139 14.82 -15.63 -7.53
CA ALA A 139 15.51 -14.77 -8.47
C ALA A 139 15.85 -15.54 -9.75
N SER A 140 15.14 -15.25 -10.83
CA SER A 140 15.62 -15.49 -12.18
C SER A 140 16.80 -14.55 -12.39
N ARG A 141 17.97 -14.97 -11.91
CA ARG A 141 19.25 -14.46 -12.38
C ARG A 141 19.70 -15.35 -13.55
N PRO A 142 20.02 -14.80 -14.72
CA PRO A 142 21.01 -15.45 -15.58
C PRO A 142 22.39 -15.47 -14.90
#